data_AF-A0ABD0RDM9-F1
#
_entry.id   AF-A0ABD0RDM9-F1
#
_cell.length_a   1.000
_cell.length_b   1.000
_cell.length_c   1.000
_cell.angle_alpha   90.00
_cell.angle_beta   90.00
_cell.angle_gamma   90.00
#
_symmetry.space_group_name_H-M   'P 1'
#
loop_
_entity.id
_entity.type
_entity.pdbx_description
1 polymer ?
#
loop_
_entity_poly.entity_id
_entity_poly.type
_entity_poly.pdbx_seq_one_letter_code
_entity_poly.pdbx_strand_id
1 'polypeptide(L)' 'MEKTPHLDGCLSVIAQAFMDSFSLAEQHLGKHSPTNKLLYAKDIPQYKQEVKSYYNLVKDQTSISNQELKTFLQEESK' A
#
# COMPACT_ATOMS: atom_id res chain seq x y z
N MET A 1 5.25 -23.12 -3.07
CA MET A 1 6.19 -22.15 -3.65
C MET A 1 7.32 -21.97 -2.65
N GLU A 2 8.56 -22.31 -3.01
CA GLU A 2 9.70 -22.17 -2.10
C GLU A 2 10.20 -20.72 -2.12
N LYS A 3 10.32 -20.10 -0.94
CA LYS A 3 10.77 -18.71 -0.80
C LYS A 3 12.22 -18.70 -0.36
N THR A 4 13.12 -18.34 -1.28
CA THR A 4 14.55 -18.24 -0.96
C THR A 4 14.84 -16.96 -0.14
N PRO A 5 15.90 -16.95 0.70
CA PRO A 5 16.26 -15.76 1.46
C PRO A 5 16.55 -14.53 0.59
N HIS A 6 17.10 -14.75 -0.61
CA HIS A 6 17.33 -13.69 -1.58
C HIS A 6 16.00 -13.08 -2.08
N LEU A 7 15.05 -13.94 -2.46
CA LEU A 7 13.72 -13.49 -2.90
C LEU A 7 12.98 -12.76 -1.75
N ASP A 8 13.13 -13.23 -0.51
CA ASP A 8 12.58 -12.55 0.66
C ASP A 8 13.13 -11.12 0.84
N GLY A 9 14.43 -10.94 0.65
CA GLY A 9 15.06 -9.61 0.66
C GLY A 9 14.50 -8.69 -0.43
N CYS A 10 14.35 -9.19 -1.66
CA CYS A 10 13.76 -8.43 -2.76
C CYS A 10 12.30 -8.02 -2.46
N LEU A 11 11.50 -8.95 -1.92
CA LEU A 11 10.11 -8.67 -1.54
C LEU A 11 10.02 -7.68 -0.38
N SER A 12 10.95 -7.73 0.57
CA SER A 12 11.01 -6.77 1.69
C SER A 12 11.30 -5.35 1.21
N VAL A 13 12.15 -5.19 0.19
CA VAL A 13 12.40 -3.89 -0.45
C VAL A 13 11.13 -3.34 -1.10
N ILE A 14 10.39 -4.18 -1.84
CA ILE A 14 9.13 -3.80 -2.50
C ILE A 14 8.06 -3.48 -1.44
N ALA A 15 7.94 -4.30 -0.40
CA ALA A 15 7.00 -4.07 0.69
C ALA A 15 7.28 -2.76 1.42
N GLN A 16 8.56 -2.42 1.63
CA GLN A 16 8.93 -1.13 2.22
C GLN A 16 8.54 0.04 1.33
N ALA A 17 8.78 -0.05 0.01
CA ALA A 17 8.35 0.97 -0.94
C ALA A 17 6.82 1.12 -0.97
N PHE A 18 6.09 -0.01 -0.94
CA PHE A 18 4.63 -0.01 -0.81
C PHE A 18 4.19 0.74 0.45
N MET A 19 4.78 0.43 1.62
CA MET A 19 4.46 1.12 2.88
C MET A 19 4.79 2.62 2.85
N ASP A 20 5.91 3.00 2.23
CA ASP A 20 6.31 4.41 2.08
C ASP A 20 5.28 5.21 1.25
N SER A 21 4.57 4.57 0.31
CA SER A 21 3.47 5.18 -0.46
C SER A 21 2.25 5.57 0.37
N PHE A 22 2.08 5.01 1.57
CA PHE A 22 1.00 5.40 2.50
C PHE A 22 1.43 6.46 3.52
N SER A 23 2.73 6.79 3.56
CA SER A 23 3.24 7.74 4.56
C SER A 23 2.80 9.17 4.26
N LEU A 24 2.31 9.88 5.29
CA LEU A 24 1.98 11.31 5.22
C LEU A 24 3.22 12.21 5.28
N ALA A 25 4.36 11.69 5.73
CA ALA A 25 5.58 12.47 5.89
C ALA A 25 6.33 12.62 4.56
N GLU A 26 6.82 13.83 4.28
CA GLU A 26 7.77 14.05 3.18
C GLU A 26 9.14 13.46 3.54
N GLN A 27 9.70 12.66 2.63
CA GLN A 27 11.00 12.04 2.83
C GLN A 27 12.07 12.85 2.09
N HIS A 28 13.01 13.40 2.86
CA HIS A 28 14.21 14.02 2.31
C HIS A 28 15.30 12.95 2.24
N LEU A 29 15.61 12.51 1.02
CA LEU A 29 16.60 11.46 0.79
C LEU A 29 17.96 12.06 0.46
N GLY A 30 19.02 11.44 0.97
CA GLY A 30 20.39 11.88 0.78
C GLY A 30 21.39 10.72 0.88
N LYS A 31 22.69 11.04 0.92
CA LYS A 31 23.79 10.05 0.90
C LYS A 31 23.72 8.99 2.01
N HIS A 32 23.06 9.30 3.13
CA HIS A 32 22.92 8.40 4.28
C HIS A 32 21.56 7.69 4.33
N SER A 33 20.69 7.91 3.34
CA SER A 33 19.43 7.20 3.24
C SER A 33 19.68 5.75 2.82
N PRO A 34 18.86 4.80 3.31
CA PRO A 34 19.05 3.39 2.98
C PRO A 34 18.75 3.15 1.49
N THR A 35 19.55 2.30 0.84
CA THR A 35 19.54 2.10 -0.61
C THR A 35 18.17 1.72 -1.15
N ASN A 36 17.39 0.92 -0.42
CA ASN A 36 16.04 0.53 -0.80
C ASN A 36 15.08 1.73 -0.96
N LYS A 37 15.25 2.79 -0.18
CA LYS A 37 14.48 4.04 -0.36
C LYS A 37 14.97 4.85 -1.54
N LEU A 38 16.28 4.85 -1.79
CA LEU A 38 16.87 5.51 -2.95
C LEU A 38 16.39 4.87 -4.27
N LEU A 39 16.19 3.54 -4.28
CA LEU A 39 15.70 2.81 -5.46
C LEU A 39 14.32 3.29 -5.94
N TYR A 40 13.40 3.61 -5.02
CA TYR A 40 12.02 4.00 -5.35
C TYR A 40 11.76 5.50 -5.14
N ALA A 41 12.78 6.29 -4.83
CA ALA A 41 12.65 7.71 -4.46
C ALA A 41 11.83 8.54 -5.43
N LYS A 42 11.94 8.25 -6.73
CA LYS A 42 11.27 8.98 -7.81
C LYS A 42 9.80 8.60 -7.97
N ASP A 43 9.44 7.37 -7.63
CA ASP A 43 8.11 6.81 -7.86
C ASP A 43 7.18 7.03 -6.65
N ILE A 44 7.73 7.05 -5.43
CA ILE A 44 6.96 7.24 -4.18
C ILE A 44 6.04 8.47 -4.20
N PRO A 45 6.43 9.65 -4.72
CA PRO A 45 5.53 10.80 -4.78
C PRO A 45 4.26 10.54 -5.59
N GLN A 46 4.37 9.83 -6.72
CA GLN A 46 3.23 9.44 -7.54
C GLN A 46 2.35 8.43 -6.79
N TYR A 47 2.94 7.39 -6.21
CA TYR A 47 2.18 6.38 -5.46
C TYR A 47 1.41 6.99 -4.28
N LYS A 48 1.98 7.99 -3.60
CA LYS A 48 1.28 8.75 -2.55
C LYS A 48 0.05 9.49 -3.07
N GLN A 49 0.12 10.05 -4.28
CA GLN A 49 -1.04 10.71 -4.90
C GLN A 49 -2.13 9.70 -5.25
N GLU A 50 -1.75 8.54 -5.77
CA GLU A 50 -2.67 7.45 -6.07
C GLU A 50 -3.35 6.91 -4.79
N VAL A 51 -2.59 6.69 -3.71
CA VAL A 51 -3.13 6.25 -2.40
C VAL A 51 -4.11 7.28 -1.82
N LYS A 52 -3.77 8.57 -1.87
CA LYS A 52 -4.68 9.64 -1.42
C LYS A 52 -5.97 9.64 -2.24
N SER A 53 -5.85 9.51 -3.55
CA SER A 53 -7.00 9.45 -4.46
C SER A 53 -7.85 8.21 -4.18
N TYR A 54 -7.22 7.06 -3.93
CA TYR A 54 -7.90 5.82 -3.56
C TYR A 54 -8.75 6.00 -2.30
N TYR A 55 -8.21 6.58 -1.22
CA TYR A 55 -9.01 6.81 -0.01
C TYR A 55 -10.17 7.79 -0.22
N ASN A 56 -10.00 8.82 -1.05
CA ASN A 56 -11.09 9.73 -1.40
C ASN A 56 -12.19 8.99 -2.18
N LEU A 57 -11.81 8.17 -3.17
CA LEU A 57 -12.78 7.37 -3.93
C LEU A 57 -13.57 6.42 -3.02
N VAL A 58 -12.91 5.70 -2.11
CA VAL A 58 -13.60 4.81 -1.16
C VAL A 58 -14.53 5.58 -0.22
N LYS A 59 -14.12 6.78 0.22
CA LYS A 59 -14.95 7.63 1.07
C LYS A 59 -16.20 8.14 0.33
N ASP A 60 -16.06 8.46 -0.96
CA ASP A 60 -17.13 9.03 -1.78
C ASP A 60 -18.08 7.96 -2.35
N GLN A 61 -17.79 6.67 -2.14
CA GLN A 61 -18.69 5.59 -2.51
C GLN A 61 -19.98 5.60 -1.67
N THR A 62 -21.07 5.09 -2.27
CA THR A 62 -22.35 4.91 -1.57
C THR A 62 -22.15 4.02 -0.35
N SER A 63 -22.72 4.44 0.79
CA SER A 63 -22.65 3.66 2.03
C SER A 63 -23.35 2.31 1.87
N ILE A 64 -22.70 1.26 2.38
CA ILE A 64 -23.25 -0.09 2.40
C ILE A 64 -24.34 -0.17 3.46
N SER A 65 -25.51 -0.70 3.10
CA SER A 65 -26.60 -0.90 4.05
C SER A 65 -26.33 -2.11 4.96
N ASN A 66 -26.93 -2.10 6.16
CA ASN A 66 -26.86 -3.24 7.07
C ASN A 66 -27.45 -4.53 6.46
N GLN A 67 -28.38 -4.41 5.51
CA GLN A 67 -28.98 -5.55 4.82
C GLN A 67 -27.97 -6.20 3.88
N GLU A 68 -27.34 -5.41 3.00
CA GLU A 68 -26.30 -5.88 2.07
C GLU A 68 -25.14 -6.52 2.83
N LEU A 69 -24.68 -5.90 3.91
CA LEU A 69 -23.60 -6.44 4.75
C LEU A 69 -23.97 -7.81 5.33
N LYS A 70 -25.19 -7.98 5.86
CA LYS A 70 -25.64 -9.26 6.42
C LYS A 70 -25.76 -10.33 5.34
N THR A 71 -26.31 -9.99 4.18
CA THR A 71 -26.41 -10.93 3.06
C THR A 71 -25.04 -11.41 2.62
N PHE A 72 -24.07 -10.49 2.43
CA PHE A 72 -22.70 -10.85 2.08
C PHE A 72 -22.05 -11.78 3.12
N LEU A 73 -22.11 -11.43 4.41
CA LEU A 73 -21.52 -12.25 5.47
C LEU A 73 -22.17 -13.64 5.58
N GLN A 74 -23.48 -13.75 5.33
CA GLN A 74 -24.19 -15.04 5.31
C GLN A 74 -23.80 -15.92 4.12
N GLU A 75 -23.47 -15.31 2.98
CA GLU A 75 -23.00 -16.04 1.80
C GLU A 75 -21.58 -16.56 1.99
N GLU A 76 -20.66 -15.73 2.49
CA GLU A 76 -19.26 -16.12 2.74
C GLU A 76 -19.07 -17.12 3.89
N SER A 77 -20.06 -17.24 4.79
CA SER A 77 -20.02 -18.19 5.92
C SER A 77 -20.54 -19.59 5.59
N LYS A 78 -21.06 -19.82 4.37
CA LYS A 78 -21.54 -21.13 3.91
C LYS A 78 -20.39 -22.01 3.43
#